data_AF-A0AA46K0U3-F1
#
_entry.id   AF-A0AA46K0U3-F1
#
_cell.length_a   1.000
_cell.length_b   1.000
_cell.length_c   1.000
_cell.angle_alpha   90.00
_cell.angle_beta   90.00
_cell.angle_gamma   90.00
#
_symmetry.space_group_name_H-M   'P 1'
#
loop_
_entity.id
_entity.type
_entity.pdbx_description
1 polymer ?
#
loop_
_entity_poly.entity_id
_entity_poly.type
_entity_poly.pdbx_seq_one_letter_code
_entity_poly.pdbx_strand_id
1 'polypeptide(L)'
;MPYFKEIFDYARTLDSQHRPLTYTNLLMAAGGKDKCHQFADVICLNRYYGWYVQDGYQLIGAKKAFINEMNQWMNTEPNKPFLFTEYGADTDAGVHKLPSMQWSEEYQCEYLTMQHEVFDMFEAVVGEQVWNLCDFQTGEGIMRVDGNKKDVFTRDRQPKAAAYVLKERWETK
;
A
#
# COMPACT_ATOMS: atom_id res chain seq x y z
N MET A 1 7.27 8.97 -23.24
CA MET A 1 7.03 9.84 -22.05
C MET A 1 8.26 10.72 -21.83
N PRO A 2 8.35 11.90 -22.49
CA PRO A 2 9.57 12.73 -22.44
C PRO A 2 9.98 13.13 -21.02
N TYR A 3 9.02 13.54 -20.19
CA TYR A 3 9.26 14.00 -18.82
C TYR A 3 9.96 12.95 -17.93
N PHE A 4 9.37 11.76 -17.81
CA PHE A 4 9.93 10.72 -16.93
C PHE A 4 11.31 10.24 -17.40
N LYS A 5 11.51 10.13 -18.72
CA LYS A 5 12.82 9.76 -19.25
C LYS A 5 13.88 10.77 -18.84
N GLU A 6 13.62 12.06 -19.03
CA GLU A 6 14.56 13.14 -18.70
C GLU A 6 14.92 13.15 -17.20
N ILE A 7 13.93 13.02 -16.32
CA ILE A 7 14.15 12.99 -14.87
C ILE A 7 14.96 11.77 -14.44
N PHE A 8 14.62 10.57 -14.92
CA PHE A 8 15.33 9.34 -14.56
C PHE A 8 16.76 9.34 -15.10
N ASP A 9 16.95 9.73 -16.36
CA ASP A 9 18.29 9.82 -16.96
C ASP A 9 19.17 10.82 -16.17
N TYR A 10 18.63 11.99 -15.82
CA TYR A 10 19.34 12.98 -15.02
C TYR A 10 19.70 12.44 -13.63
N ALA A 11 18.75 11.82 -12.92
CA ALA A 11 18.99 11.24 -11.60
C ALA A 11 20.12 10.18 -11.63
N ARG A 12 20.19 9.35 -12.69
CA ARG A 12 21.28 8.37 -12.86
C ARG A 12 22.65 9.02 -13.02
N THR A 13 22.74 10.27 -13.48
CA THR A 13 24.02 10.99 -13.58
C THR A 13 24.52 11.53 -12.24
N LEU A 14 23.63 11.71 -11.26
CA LEU A 14 23.96 12.32 -9.97
C LEU A 14 24.49 11.31 -8.96
N ASP A 15 24.10 10.04 -9.08
CA ASP A 15 24.45 9.01 -8.09
C ASP A 15 25.55 8.07 -8.59
N SER A 16 26.79 8.32 -8.16
CA SER A 16 27.95 7.44 -8.43
C SER A 16 27.83 6.01 -7.89
N GLN A 17 26.92 5.77 -6.92
CA GLN A 17 26.65 4.43 -6.41
C GLN A 17 25.62 3.67 -7.24
N HIS A 18 24.97 4.33 -8.20
CA HIS A 18 23.92 3.77 -9.06
C HIS A 18 22.82 3.05 -8.26
N ARG A 19 22.35 3.66 -7.16
CA ARG A 19 21.27 3.08 -6.35
C ARG A 19 19.96 3.03 -7.16
N PRO A 20 19.07 2.06 -6.87
CA PRO A 20 17.84 1.90 -7.62
C PRO A 20 16.96 3.15 -7.60
N LEU A 21 16.41 3.50 -8.76
CA LEU A 21 15.43 4.57 -8.92
C LEU A 21 14.02 4.01 -9.02
N THR A 22 13.05 4.72 -8.43
CA THR A 22 11.64 4.33 -8.48
C THR A 22 10.73 5.55 -8.41
N TYR A 23 9.43 5.31 -8.55
CA TYR A 23 8.35 6.26 -8.28
C TYR A 23 7.15 5.46 -7.73
N THR A 24 6.27 6.11 -6.97
CA THR A 24 5.07 5.45 -6.45
C THR A 24 3.96 5.44 -7.51
N ASN A 25 3.52 4.25 -7.89
CA ASN A 25 2.50 4.05 -8.90
C ASN A 25 1.09 4.14 -8.30
N LEU A 26 0.28 5.06 -8.86
CA LEU A 26 -1.12 5.26 -8.51
C LEU A 26 -2.00 4.10 -9.00
N LEU A 27 -3.02 3.71 -8.22
CA LEU A 27 -3.96 2.64 -8.57
C LEU A 27 -4.60 2.76 -9.97
N MET A 28 -4.85 3.96 -10.48
CA MET A 28 -5.41 4.15 -11.84
C MET A 28 -4.43 3.81 -12.97
N ALA A 29 -3.13 3.81 -12.69
CA ALA A 29 -2.06 3.41 -13.58
C ALA A 29 -1.64 1.95 -13.31
N ALA A 30 -2.63 1.04 -13.27
CA ALA A 30 -2.42 -0.38 -13.04
C ALA A 30 -1.53 -1.06 -14.10
N GLY A 31 -1.18 -2.33 -13.87
CA GLY A 31 -0.43 -3.16 -14.82
C GLY A 31 -1.03 -3.12 -16.22
N GLY A 32 -0.18 -2.96 -17.24
CA GLY A 32 -0.59 -2.79 -18.64
C GLY A 32 -1.20 -1.42 -19.01
N LYS A 33 -1.42 -0.52 -18.05
CA LYS A 33 -1.87 0.87 -18.32
C LYS A 33 -0.78 1.91 -18.06
N ASP A 34 0.07 1.65 -17.07
CA ASP A 34 1.20 2.53 -16.79
C ASP A 34 2.13 2.66 -18.00
N LYS A 35 2.71 3.85 -18.18
CA LYS A 35 3.61 4.16 -19.32
C LYS A 35 5.03 4.53 -18.88
N CYS A 36 5.32 4.41 -17.58
CA CYS A 36 6.55 4.87 -16.95
C CYS A 36 7.31 3.74 -16.24
N HIS A 37 6.71 2.58 -16.05
CA HIS A 37 7.23 1.42 -15.31
C HIS A 37 8.61 0.99 -15.82
N GLN A 38 8.86 1.10 -17.13
CA GLN A 38 10.14 0.73 -17.74
C GLN A 38 11.33 1.56 -17.22
N PHE A 39 11.11 2.77 -16.70
CA PHE A 39 12.19 3.63 -16.19
C PHE A 39 12.60 3.28 -14.75
N ALA A 40 11.70 2.69 -13.97
CA ALA A 40 11.93 2.32 -12.58
C ALA A 40 12.70 0.99 -12.49
N ASP A 41 13.66 0.93 -11.57
CA ASP A 41 14.44 -0.26 -11.23
C ASP A 41 13.66 -1.17 -10.25
N VAL A 42 12.79 -0.56 -9.43
CA VAL A 42 11.89 -1.23 -8.48
C VAL A 42 10.48 -0.69 -8.72
N ILE A 43 9.47 -1.56 -8.77
CA ILE A 43 8.08 -1.13 -8.93
C ILE A 43 7.46 -0.87 -7.55
N CYS A 44 7.20 0.40 -7.23
CA CYS A 44 6.54 0.78 -5.98
C CYS A 44 5.04 1.01 -6.21
N LEU A 45 4.18 0.28 -5.50
CA LEU A 45 2.73 0.31 -5.67
C LEU A 45 2.02 0.89 -4.45
N ASN A 46 1.12 1.86 -4.69
CA ASN A 46 0.16 2.34 -3.69
C ASN A 46 -1.19 1.69 -3.98
N ARG A 47 -1.65 0.77 -3.11
CA ARG A 47 -2.86 -0.03 -3.35
C ARG A 47 -3.77 -0.06 -2.13
N TYR A 48 -5.06 0.09 -2.40
CA TYR A 48 -6.11 0.27 -1.39
C TYR A 48 -7.34 -0.60 -1.69
N TYR A 49 -7.12 -1.82 -2.19
CA TYR A 49 -8.17 -2.83 -2.35
C TYR A 49 -8.73 -3.22 -0.98
N GLY A 50 -10.03 -3.05 -0.78
CA GLY A 50 -10.67 -3.18 0.54
C GLY A 50 -10.82 -1.86 1.28
N TRP A 51 -10.32 -0.73 0.74
CA TRP A 51 -10.57 0.59 1.31
C TRP A 51 -11.19 1.57 0.32
N TYR A 52 -10.48 1.85 -0.79
CA TYR A 52 -10.98 2.72 -1.86
C TYR A 52 -11.58 1.94 -3.02
N VAL A 53 -11.32 0.62 -3.10
CA VAL A 53 -11.84 -0.26 -4.14
C VAL A 53 -12.41 -1.52 -3.51
N GLN A 54 -13.71 -1.76 -3.70
CA GLN A 54 -14.41 -2.94 -3.17
C GLN A 54 -14.28 -3.08 -1.64
N ASP A 55 -14.73 -2.07 -0.93
CA ASP A 55 -14.62 -1.93 0.52
C ASP A 55 -15.76 -2.60 1.32
N GLY A 56 -15.58 -2.61 2.65
CA GLY A 56 -16.51 -3.21 3.60
C GLY A 56 -16.67 -4.72 3.39
N TYR A 57 -17.91 -5.17 3.25
CA TYR A 57 -18.28 -6.56 3.02
C TYR A 57 -17.68 -7.18 1.74
N GLN A 58 -17.17 -6.35 0.83
CA GLN A 58 -16.61 -6.78 -0.45
C GLN A 58 -15.13 -7.20 -0.38
N LEU A 59 -14.54 -7.36 0.81
CA LEU A 59 -13.12 -7.67 0.99
C LEU A 59 -12.67 -8.94 0.21
N ILE A 60 -13.54 -9.94 0.09
CA ILE A 60 -13.29 -11.14 -0.74
C ILE A 60 -13.14 -10.78 -2.23
N GLY A 61 -14.00 -9.88 -2.72
CA GLY A 61 -13.92 -9.35 -4.08
C GLY A 61 -12.65 -8.51 -4.27
N ALA A 62 -12.31 -7.67 -3.29
CA ALA A 62 -11.10 -6.88 -3.28
C ALA A 62 -9.85 -7.74 -3.41
N LYS A 63 -9.75 -8.84 -2.64
CA LYS A 63 -8.64 -9.81 -2.73
C LYS A 63 -8.51 -10.37 -4.14
N LYS A 64 -9.61 -10.81 -4.76
CA LYS A 64 -9.62 -11.34 -6.13
C LYS A 64 -9.18 -10.29 -7.15
N ALA A 65 -9.70 -9.07 -7.04
CA ALA A 65 -9.33 -7.97 -7.93
C ALA A 65 -7.86 -7.61 -7.79
N PHE A 66 -7.33 -7.65 -6.57
CA PHE A 66 -5.93 -7.36 -6.29
C PHE A 66 -4.98 -8.43 -6.87
N ILE A 67 -5.30 -9.72 -6.65
CA ILE A 67 -4.55 -10.84 -7.26
C ILE A 67 -4.55 -10.71 -8.80
N ASN A 68 -5.68 -10.35 -9.40
CA ASN A 68 -5.76 -10.14 -10.85
C ASN A 68 -4.85 -9.02 -11.34
N GLU A 69 -4.77 -7.89 -10.61
CA GLU A 69 -3.83 -6.82 -10.96
C GLU A 69 -2.37 -7.28 -10.81
N MET A 70 -2.04 -7.99 -9.73
CA MET A 70 -0.68 -8.50 -9.52
C MET A 70 -0.25 -9.45 -10.64
N ASN A 71 -1.13 -10.34 -11.09
CA ASN A 71 -0.86 -11.16 -12.28
C ASN A 71 -0.57 -10.33 -13.54
N GLN A 72 -1.24 -9.19 -13.74
CA GLN A 72 -0.95 -8.29 -14.85
C GLN A 72 0.42 -7.62 -14.70
N TRP A 73 0.80 -7.23 -13.48
CA TRP A 73 2.12 -6.70 -13.19
C TRP A 73 3.22 -7.75 -13.44
N MET A 74 3.04 -8.99 -13.00
CA MET A 74 4.00 -10.07 -13.25
C MET A 74 4.19 -10.34 -14.75
N ASN A 75 3.13 -10.19 -15.55
CA ASN A 75 3.23 -10.29 -17.00
C ASN A 75 3.92 -9.08 -17.64
N THR A 76 3.79 -7.89 -17.06
CA THR A 76 4.31 -6.63 -17.61
C THR A 76 5.80 -6.44 -17.27
N GLU A 77 6.20 -6.78 -16.05
CA GLU A 77 7.55 -6.59 -15.51
C GLU A 77 8.02 -7.84 -14.74
N PRO A 78 8.23 -8.98 -15.41
CA PRO A 78 8.48 -10.28 -14.76
C PRO A 78 9.79 -10.35 -13.97
N ASN A 79 10.73 -9.43 -14.22
CA ASN A 79 12.08 -9.47 -13.66
C ASN A 79 12.35 -8.36 -12.64
N LYS A 80 11.38 -7.50 -12.34
CA LYS A 80 11.57 -6.38 -11.42
C LYS A 80 11.08 -6.74 -10.01
N PRO A 81 11.77 -6.29 -8.95
CA PRO A 81 11.23 -6.36 -7.60
C PRO A 81 10.07 -5.37 -7.44
N PHE A 82 9.11 -5.75 -6.60
CA PHE A 82 7.94 -4.98 -6.23
C PHE A 82 7.97 -4.62 -4.74
N LEU A 83 7.59 -3.39 -4.43
CA LEU A 83 7.46 -2.87 -3.08
C LEU A 83 6.07 -2.26 -2.93
N PHE A 84 5.34 -2.60 -1.87
CA PHE A 84 4.14 -1.84 -1.52
C PHE A 84 4.55 -0.64 -0.69
N THR A 85 4.34 0.57 -1.22
CA THR A 85 4.71 1.82 -0.55
C THR A 85 3.55 2.48 0.17
N GLU A 86 2.32 2.11 -0.18
CA GLU A 86 1.14 2.45 0.59
C GLU A 86 0.07 1.37 0.51
N TYR A 87 -0.44 1.00 1.67
CA TYR A 87 -1.67 0.22 1.87
C TYR A 87 -2.15 0.46 3.30
N GLY A 88 -3.46 0.53 3.53
CA GLY A 88 -4.03 0.83 4.84
C GLY A 88 -5.52 1.16 4.77
N ALA A 89 -6.20 1.16 5.91
CA ALA A 89 -7.61 1.50 6.05
C ALA A 89 -7.77 2.50 7.20
N ASP A 90 -8.56 3.57 7.02
CA ASP A 90 -8.77 4.52 8.12
C ASP A 90 -9.44 3.80 9.29
N THR A 91 -8.98 4.10 10.51
CA THR A 91 -9.38 3.42 11.74
C THR A 91 -9.35 4.40 12.89
N ASP A 92 -10.50 4.57 13.54
CA ASP A 92 -10.61 5.43 14.71
C ASP A 92 -10.34 4.61 15.98
N ALA A 93 -9.39 5.05 16.79
CA ALA A 93 -8.90 4.27 17.93
C ALA A 93 -10.02 4.09 18.97
N GLY A 94 -10.20 2.86 19.47
CA GLY A 94 -11.27 2.49 20.38
C GLY A 94 -12.62 2.20 19.71
N VAL A 95 -12.75 2.34 18.39
CA VAL A 95 -13.94 1.89 17.66
C VAL A 95 -13.83 0.39 17.40
N HIS A 96 -14.63 -0.38 18.12
CA HIS A 96 -14.69 -1.84 18.02
C HIS A 96 -16.05 -2.31 17.52
N LYS A 97 -16.08 -3.37 16.70
CA LYS A 97 -17.34 -3.99 16.28
C LYS A 97 -17.21 -5.45 15.86
N LEU A 98 -18.24 -6.25 16.16
CA LEU A 98 -18.42 -7.60 15.66
C LEU A 98 -19.80 -7.75 14.97
N PRO A 99 -19.87 -8.09 13.66
CA PRO A 99 -18.75 -8.19 12.73
C PRO A 99 -18.04 -6.84 12.54
N SER A 100 -16.80 -6.88 12.03
CA SER A 100 -16.02 -5.69 11.74
C SER A 100 -16.78 -4.76 10.77
N MET A 101 -16.47 -3.47 10.84
CA MET A 101 -16.95 -2.47 9.88
C MET A 101 -15.80 -1.52 9.52
N GLN A 102 -15.85 -0.88 8.36
CA GLN A 102 -14.92 0.21 8.04
C GLN A 102 -14.83 1.19 9.22
N TRP A 103 -13.61 1.65 9.51
CA TRP A 103 -13.24 2.47 10.68
C TRP A 103 -13.05 1.74 12.01
N SER A 104 -13.49 0.48 12.15
CA SER A 104 -13.20 -0.31 13.35
C SER A 104 -11.78 -0.89 13.35
N GLU A 105 -11.21 -1.09 14.53
CA GLU A 105 -9.89 -1.70 14.70
C GLU A 105 -9.82 -3.12 14.13
N GLU A 106 -10.91 -3.89 14.26
CA GLU A 106 -11.00 -5.25 13.69
C GLU A 106 -10.91 -5.21 12.16
N TYR A 107 -11.53 -4.21 11.52
CA TYR A 107 -11.49 -4.08 10.06
C TYR A 107 -10.08 -3.73 9.56
N GLN A 108 -9.33 -2.90 10.30
CA GLN A 108 -7.93 -2.62 9.97
C GLN A 108 -7.10 -3.91 9.97
N CYS A 109 -7.31 -4.76 10.98
CA CYS A 109 -6.60 -6.03 11.11
C CYS A 109 -6.98 -6.99 9.96
N GLU A 110 -8.27 -7.18 9.69
CA GLU A 110 -8.74 -8.03 8.59
C GLU A 110 -8.25 -7.54 7.22
N TYR A 111 -8.25 -6.23 7.00
CA TYR A 111 -7.69 -5.60 5.81
C TYR A 111 -6.20 -5.93 5.66
N LEU A 112 -5.40 -5.72 6.70
CA LEU A 112 -3.95 -5.96 6.66
C LEU A 112 -3.64 -7.44 6.42
N THR A 113 -4.33 -8.35 7.10
CA THR A 113 -4.20 -9.79 6.88
C THR A 113 -4.47 -10.14 5.41
N MET A 114 -5.54 -9.61 4.81
CA MET A 114 -5.83 -9.85 3.40
C MET A 114 -4.73 -9.33 2.46
N GLN A 115 -4.21 -8.11 2.71
CA GLN A 115 -3.10 -7.55 1.92
C GLN A 115 -1.86 -8.44 1.99
N HIS A 116 -1.46 -8.82 3.21
CA HIS A 116 -0.30 -9.67 3.46
C HIS A 116 -0.42 -11.04 2.81
N GLU A 117 -1.61 -11.66 2.86
CA GLU A 117 -1.89 -12.90 2.14
C GLU A 117 -1.66 -12.75 0.63
N VAL A 118 -2.03 -11.62 0.03
CA VAL A 118 -1.77 -11.38 -1.40
C VAL A 118 -0.29 -11.13 -1.64
N PHE A 119 0.39 -10.35 -0.81
CA PHE A 119 1.83 -10.09 -0.95
C PHE A 119 2.62 -11.40 -0.96
N ASP A 120 2.28 -12.33 -0.07
CA ASP A 120 2.96 -13.61 0.10
C ASP A 120 2.71 -14.60 -1.05
N MET A 121 1.75 -14.33 -1.94
CA MET A 121 1.51 -15.13 -3.15
C MET A 121 2.49 -14.83 -4.29
N PHE A 122 3.24 -13.72 -4.23
CA PHE A 122 4.08 -13.25 -5.33
C PHE A 122 5.52 -13.03 -4.86
N GLU A 123 6.43 -13.94 -5.25
CA GLU A 123 7.86 -13.87 -4.87
C GLU A 123 8.55 -12.56 -5.28
N ALA A 124 8.05 -11.88 -6.31
CA ALA A 124 8.57 -10.59 -6.74
C ALA A 124 8.31 -9.46 -5.73
N VAL A 125 7.40 -9.65 -4.76
CA VAL A 125 7.12 -8.67 -3.70
C VAL A 125 8.18 -8.81 -2.61
N VAL A 126 9.10 -7.83 -2.56
CA VAL A 126 10.27 -7.85 -1.68
C VAL A 126 10.18 -6.87 -0.51
N GLY A 127 9.05 -6.18 -0.36
CA GLY A 127 8.79 -5.40 0.85
C GLY A 127 7.42 -4.72 0.91
N GLU A 128 7.10 -4.31 2.13
CA GLU A 128 5.77 -3.85 2.53
C GLU A 128 5.91 -2.67 3.50
N GLN A 129 5.57 -1.45 3.05
CA GLN A 129 5.57 -0.22 3.84
C GLN A 129 4.12 0.24 4.02
N VAL A 130 3.57 -0.02 5.21
CA VAL A 130 2.18 0.32 5.53
C VAL A 130 1.97 1.83 5.53
N TRP A 131 0.83 2.28 5.02
CA TRP A 131 0.40 3.66 5.14
C TRP A 131 -0.62 3.77 6.28
N ASN A 132 -0.29 4.39 7.42
CA ASN A 132 0.97 5.08 7.74
C ASN A 132 1.40 4.77 9.19
N LEU A 133 2.48 5.37 9.65
CA LEU A 133 3.01 5.13 10.98
C LEU A 133 2.11 5.72 12.06
N CYS A 134 1.79 7.01 12.00
CA CYS A 134 1.05 7.73 13.06
C CYS A 134 0.04 8.73 12.46
N ASP A 135 -1.20 8.74 12.97
CA ASP A 135 -2.26 9.64 12.49
C ASP A 135 -1.74 11.07 12.29
N PHE A 136 -2.11 11.71 11.18
CA PHE A 136 -1.55 13.02 10.79
C PHE A 136 -2.61 13.99 10.24
N GLN A 137 -2.30 15.28 10.29
CA GLN A 137 -3.24 16.33 9.87
C GLN A 137 -3.38 16.37 8.34
N THR A 138 -4.61 16.63 7.88
CA THR A 138 -4.91 16.97 6.49
C THR A 138 -5.71 18.27 6.45
N GLY A 139 -5.93 18.82 5.24
CA GLY A 139 -7.02 19.78 5.06
C GLY A 139 -8.37 19.16 5.45
N GLU A 140 -9.33 20.01 5.80
CA GLU A 140 -10.69 19.60 6.17
C GLU A 140 -11.41 18.94 4.99
N GLY A 141 -12.26 17.96 5.28
CA GLY A 141 -13.10 17.31 4.29
C GLY A 141 -13.93 16.19 4.89
N ILE A 142 -15.05 15.85 4.24
CA ILE A 142 -16.01 14.86 4.75
C ILE A 142 -15.44 13.44 4.88
N MET A 143 -14.32 13.16 4.20
CA MET A 143 -13.59 11.88 4.26
C MET A 143 -12.38 11.93 5.21
N ARG A 144 -12.27 12.96 6.06
CA ARG A 144 -11.15 13.19 6.98
C ARG A 144 -11.70 13.50 8.36
N VAL A 145 -11.62 12.51 9.26
CA VAL A 145 -12.09 12.63 10.65
C VAL A 145 -10.93 13.20 11.48
N ASP A 146 -10.83 14.53 11.49
CA ASP A 146 -9.69 15.26 12.07
C ASP A 146 -8.32 14.75 11.56
N GLY A 147 -8.16 14.78 10.23
CA GLY A 147 -6.96 14.30 9.54
C GLY A 147 -7.11 12.91 8.93
N ASN A 148 -5.97 12.24 8.74
CA ASN A 148 -5.86 10.87 8.26
C ASN A 148 -5.79 9.91 9.46
N LYS A 149 -6.49 8.77 9.36
CA LYS A 149 -6.60 7.78 10.43
C LYS A 149 -6.16 6.38 10.01
N LYS A 150 -5.45 6.22 8.88
CA LYS A 150 -5.01 4.89 8.37
C LYS A 150 -3.93 4.23 9.22
N ASP A 151 -3.37 5.01 10.10
CA ASP A 151 -2.13 4.75 10.76
C ASP A 151 -2.24 3.63 11.78
N VAL A 152 -1.12 2.96 12.03
CA VAL A 152 -1.03 1.85 13.00
C VAL A 152 -0.80 2.35 14.44
N PHE A 153 -0.31 3.58 14.59
CA PHE A 153 -0.30 4.31 15.85
C PHE A 153 -1.21 5.54 15.77
N THR A 154 -1.75 5.95 16.90
CA THR A 154 -2.43 7.24 17.03
C THR A 154 -1.45 8.40 16.86
N ARG A 155 -1.98 9.62 16.71
CA ARG A 155 -1.15 10.83 16.70
C ARG A 155 -0.39 11.02 18.01
N ASP A 156 -0.85 10.46 19.12
CA ASP A 156 -0.14 10.49 20.41
C ASP A 156 0.83 9.30 20.58
N ARG A 157 1.13 8.61 19.48
CA ARG A 157 2.11 7.51 19.39
C ARG A 157 1.73 6.30 20.25
N GLN A 158 0.44 6.10 20.49
CA GLN A 158 -0.08 4.90 21.14
C GLN A 158 -0.51 3.86 20.09
N PRO A 159 -0.28 2.57 20.30
CA PRO A 159 -0.60 1.54 19.32
C PRO A 159 -2.12 1.34 19.18
N LYS A 160 -2.60 1.16 17.95
CA LYS A 160 -3.90 0.53 17.64
C LYS A 160 -3.71 -1.01 17.55
N ALA A 161 -4.78 -1.78 17.40
CA ALA A 161 -4.71 -3.23 17.21
C ALA A 161 -3.77 -3.63 16.05
N ALA A 162 -3.78 -2.88 14.95
CA ALA A 162 -2.90 -3.13 13.79
C ALA A 162 -1.40 -3.12 14.11
N ALA A 163 -0.95 -2.34 15.09
CA ALA A 163 0.47 -2.33 15.49
C ALA A 163 0.93 -3.69 16.01
N TYR A 164 0.06 -4.43 16.70
CA TYR A 164 0.37 -5.76 17.21
C TYR A 164 0.37 -6.80 16.08
N VAL A 165 -0.56 -6.70 15.12
CA VAL A 165 -0.59 -7.55 13.91
C VAL A 165 0.71 -7.40 13.11
N LEU A 166 1.18 -6.16 12.90
CA LEU A 166 2.41 -5.90 12.18
C LEU A 166 3.65 -6.36 12.97
N LYS A 167 3.68 -6.14 14.29
CA LYS A 167 4.79 -6.62 15.13
C LYS A 167 4.96 -8.13 15.03
N GLU A 168 3.88 -8.88 15.18
CA GLU A 168 3.93 -10.35 15.09
C GLU A 168 4.45 -10.80 13.72
N ARG A 169 3.91 -10.23 12.63
CA ARG A 169 4.35 -10.55 11.28
C ARG A 169 5.82 -10.21 11.05
N TRP A 170 6.25 -9.00 11.40
CA TRP A 170 7.60 -8.51 11.09
C TRP A 170 8.69 -9.15 11.94
N GLU A 171 8.36 -9.70 13.11
CA GLU A 171 9.32 -10.45 13.95
C GLU A 171 9.42 -11.94 13.57
N THR A 172 8.46 -12.46 12.78
CA THR A 172 8.38 -13.91 12.45
C THR A 172 8.65 -14.24 10.99
N LYS A 173 8.74 -13.24 10.12
CA LYS A 173 8.97 -13.41 8.68
C LYS A 173 10.43 -13.25 8.28
#